data_AF-A0A3D3PM95-F1
#
_entry.id   AF-A0A3D3PM95-F1
#
_cell.length_a   1.000
_cell.length_b   1.000
_cell.length_c   1.000
_cell.angle_alpha   90.00
_cell.angle_beta   90.00
_cell.angle_gamma   90.00
#
_symmetry.space_group_name_H-M   'P 1'
#
loop_
_entity.id
_entity.type
_entity.pdbx_description
1 polymer ?
#
loop_
_entity_poly.entity_id
_entity_poly.type
_entity_poly.pdbx_seq_one_letter_code
_entity_poly.pdbx_strand_id
1 'polypeptide(L)'
;MSGKPKHGLSNTPEYRAWQTMRLRCTVPTNPAYDDYGARGITVCDRWMDSVENFIADMGQKPAPEYELDREKNNLGYSPENCRWVTRKVNDRNRRSNRLIAYLGETHALAHWCELFAVPRDTAKKRLDAGWTEEETFTISVRPKSANGHAKPLKHTCAECGANETTGARCRPCENRSRPRNAETGRVTPMARALINANFAHEREIARVV
;
A
#
# COMPACT_ATOMS: atom_id res chain seq x y z
N MET A 1 -22.32 43.51 3.27
CA MET A 1 -23.20 42.65 4.09
C MET A 1 -22.87 41.19 3.76
N SER A 2 -22.06 40.51 4.58
CA SER A 2 -21.81 39.07 4.38
C SER A 2 -22.96 38.28 5.00
N GLY A 3 -23.80 37.67 4.17
CA GLY A 3 -24.89 36.81 4.60
C GLY A 3 -24.37 35.64 5.43
N LYS A 4 -25.05 35.34 6.54
CA LYS A 4 -24.82 34.12 7.32
C LYS A 4 -25.00 32.91 6.39
N PRO A 5 -24.16 31.87 6.45
CA PRO A 5 -24.41 30.65 5.68
C PRO A 5 -25.82 30.13 6.01
N LYS A 6 -26.63 29.91 4.98
CA LYS A 6 -28.08 29.61 5.05
C LYS A 6 -28.41 28.19 5.54
N HIS A 7 -27.43 27.38 5.90
CA HIS A 7 -27.63 25.98 6.29
C HIS A 7 -27.13 25.73 7.72
N GLY A 8 -27.94 25.05 8.56
CA GLY A 8 -27.56 24.63 9.92
C GLY A 8 -26.47 23.55 9.99
N LEU A 9 -25.77 23.29 8.88
CA LEU A 9 -24.86 22.17 8.67
C LEU A 9 -23.38 22.49 8.93
N SER A 10 -23.04 23.73 9.28
CA SER A 10 -21.65 24.21 9.41
C SER A 10 -20.78 23.43 10.42
N ASN A 11 -21.40 22.71 11.35
CA ASN A 11 -20.73 21.89 12.35
C ASN A 11 -20.68 20.38 12.02
N THR A 12 -21.14 19.97 10.83
CA THR A 12 -21.18 18.56 10.43
C THR A 12 -19.86 18.08 9.81
N PRO A 13 -19.48 16.81 9.99
CA PRO A 13 -18.32 16.20 9.33
C PRO A 13 -18.35 16.32 7.80
N GLU A 14 -19.53 16.22 7.19
CA GLU A 14 -19.77 16.28 5.75
C GLU A 14 -19.53 17.69 5.22
N TYR A 15 -20.03 18.72 5.91
CA TYR A 15 -19.77 20.11 5.56
C TYR A 15 -18.27 20.41 5.59
N ARG A 16 -17.56 19.92 6.62
CA ARG A 16 -16.10 20.09 6.70
C ARG A 16 -15.39 19.41 5.53
N ALA A 17 -15.76 18.17 5.20
CA ALA A 17 -15.19 17.45 4.06
C ALA A 17 -15.42 18.19 2.73
N TRP A 18 -16.65 18.66 2.49
CA TRP A 18 -17.02 19.46 1.33
C TRP A 18 -16.26 20.78 1.25
N GLN A 19 -16.17 21.52 2.36
CA GLN A 19 -15.45 22.78 2.42
C GLN A 19 -13.95 22.56 2.15
N THR A 20 -13.32 21.59 2.80
CA THR A 20 -11.92 21.23 2.55
C THR A 20 -11.70 20.81 1.10
N MET A 21 -12.64 20.03 0.53
CA MET A 21 -12.61 19.62 -0.87
C MET A 21 -12.59 20.81 -1.83
N ARG A 22 -13.42 21.83 -1.61
CA ARG A 22 -13.45 23.03 -2.44
C ARG A 22 -12.17 23.83 -2.30
N LEU A 23 -11.76 24.10 -1.06
CA LEU A 23 -10.60 24.97 -0.78
C LEU A 23 -9.30 24.44 -1.42
N ARG A 24 -9.03 23.13 -1.36
CA ARG A 24 -7.84 22.55 -2.02
C ARG A 24 -7.88 22.65 -3.55
N CYS A 25 -9.06 22.75 -4.15
CA CYS A 25 -9.22 22.84 -5.60
C CYS A 25 -9.24 24.29 -6.11
N THR A 26 -9.70 25.26 -5.31
CA THR A 26 -10.00 26.62 -5.82
C THR A 26 -9.20 27.74 -5.16
N VAL A 27 -8.51 27.50 -4.04
CA VAL A 27 -7.81 28.55 -3.30
C VAL A 27 -6.29 28.36 -3.42
N PRO A 28 -5.59 29.19 -4.22
CA PRO A 28 -4.15 29.07 -4.42
C PRO A 28 -3.29 29.20 -3.16
N THR A 29 -3.79 29.86 -2.12
CA THR A 29 -3.11 29.99 -0.83
C THR A 29 -3.32 28.79 0.09
N ASN A 30 -4.15 27.82 -0.30
CA ASN A 30 -4.34 26.60 0.46
C ASN A 30 -3.07 25.73 0.35
N PRO A 31 -2.51 25.19 1.45
CA PRO A 31 -1.30 24.37 1.40
C PRO A 31 -1.41 23.12 0.51
N ALA A 32 -2.63 22.62 0.27
CA ALA A 32 -2.87 21.48 -0.60
C ALA A 32 -3.14 21.90 -2.06
N TYR A 33 -3.16 23.18 -2.41
CA TYR A 33 -3.55 23.62 -3.77
C TYR A 33 -2.65 23.01 -4.86
N ASP A 34 -1.35 22.97 -4.63
CA ASP A 34 -0.37 22.44 -5.58
C ASP A 34 -0.61 20.96 -5.92
N ASP A 35 -1.10 20.19 -4.95
CA ASP A 35 -1.43 18.77 -5.10
C ASP A 35 -2.81 18.53 -5.73
N TYR A 36 -3.60 19.58 -5.94
CA TYR A 36 -5.01 19.51 -6.35
C TYR A 36 -5.32 20.55 -7.43
N GLY A 37 -5.70 21.79 -7.06
CA GLY A 37 -6.12 22.82 -7.99
C GLY A 37 -5.08 23.14 -9.07
N ALA A 38 -3.80 23.28 -8.70
CA ALA A 38 -2.72 23.53 -9.66
C ALA A 38 -2.52 22.39 -10.68
N ARG A 39 -2.99 21.19 -10.36
CA ARG A 39 -2.96 20.01 -11.24
C ARG A 39 -4.18 19.90 -12.15
N GLY A 40 -5.14 20.83 -12.05
CA GLY A 40 -6.41 20.77 -12.78
C GLY A 40 -7.45 19.83 -12.15
N ILE A 41 -7.27 19.43 -10.88
CA ILE A 41 -8.33 18.72 -10.15
C ILE A 41 -9.43 19.72 -9.79
N THR A 42 -10.62 19.49 -10.34
CA THR A 42 -11.80 20.33 -10.10
C THR A 42 -12.84 19.62 -9.23
N VAL A 43 -13.85 20.37 -8.79
CA VAL A 43 -15.09 19.87 -8.21
C VAL A 43 -16.19 20.07 -9.24
N CYS A 44 -17.09 19.10 -9.41
CA CYS A 44 -18.20 19.24 -10.35
C CYS A 44 -19.11 20.42 -9.97
N ASP A 45 -19.71 21.06 -10.97
CA ASP A 45 -20.54 22.27 -10.78
C ASP A 45 -21.68 22.04 -9.79
N ARG A 46 -22.28 20.85 -9.82
CA ARG A 46 -23.36 20.43 -8.90
C ARG A 46 -22.97 20.55 -7.43
N TRP A 47 -21.72 20.24 -7.08
CA TRP A 47 -21.20 20.31 -5.72
C TRP A 47 -20.53 21.64 -5.41
N MET A 48 -20.09 22.40 -6.42
CA MET A 48 -19.26 23.58 -6.22
C MET A 48 -19.90 24.59 -5.26
N ASP A 49 -21.21 24.84 -5.36
CA ASP A 49 -21.87 25.86 -4.54
C ASP A 49 -23.06 25.33 -3.73
N SER A 50 -23.21 24.02 -3.60
CA SER A 50 -24.25 23.39 -2.77
C SER A 50 -23.71 22.20 -1.98
N VAL A 51 -23.67 22.35 -0.66
CA VAL A 51 -23.35 21.24 0.26
C VAL A 51 -24.52 20.25 0.34
N GLU A 52 -25.75 20.70 0.13
CA GLU A 52 -26.94 19.86 0.12
C GLU A 52 -26.88 18.84 -1.02
N ASN A 53 -26.46 19.27 -2.23
CA ASN A 53 -26.23 18.35 -3.34
C ASN A 53 -25.11 17.36 -3.04
N PHE A 54 -24.00 17.82 -2.43
CA PHE A 54 -22.92 16.94 -2.01
C PHE A 54 -23.41 15.87 -1.02
N ILE A 55 -24.18 16.26 0.01
CA ILE A 55 -24.72 15.32 1.00
C ILE A 55 -25.78 14.41 0.38
N ALA A 56 -26.61 14.90 -0.54
CA ALA A 56 -27.60 14.10 -1.23
C ALA A 56 -26.96 13.00 -2.08
N ASP A 57 -25.84 13.30 -2.74
CA ASP A 57 -25.15 12.35 -3.60
C ASP A 57 -24.22 11.40 -2.81
N MET A 58 -23.52 11.91 -1.78
CA MET A 58 -22.56 11.13 -0.99
C MET A 58 -23.17 10.38 0.20
N GLY A 59 -24.35 10.79 0.65
CA GLY A 59 -24.94 10.37 1.91
C GLY A 59 -24.17 10.86 3.15
N GLN A 60 -24.64 10.44 4.32
CA GLN A 60 -23.95 10.72 5.59
C GLN A 60 -22.62 9.97 5.66
N LYS A 61 -21.64 10.60 6.30
CA LYS A 61 -20.36 9.98 6.59
C LYS A 61 -20.59 8.79 7.54
N PRO A 62 -20.22 7.55 7.16
CA PRO A 62 -20.62 6.37 7.92
C PRO A 62 -20.10 6.32 9.36
N ALA A 63 -18.86 6.76 9.59
CA ALA A 63 -18.24 6.82 10.91
C ALA A 63 -17.10 7.87 10.94
N PRO A 64 -16.66 8.36 12.12
CA PRO A 64 -15.64 9.40 12.25
C PRO A 64 -14.31 9.12 11.52
N GLU A 65 -13.94 7.84 11.38
CA GLU A 65 -12.68 7.37 10.78
C GLU A 65 -12.70 7.37 9.25
N TYR A 66 -13.86 7.61 8.63
CA TYR A 66 -14.01 7.67 7.19
C TYR A 66 -13.53 9.02 6.64
N GLU A 67 -12.90 9.00 5.48
CA GLU A 67 -12.38 10.15 4.76
C GLU A 67 -13.00 10.17 3.36
N LEU A 68 -13.16 11.37 2.81
CA LEU A 68 -13.59 11.55 1.42
C LEU A 68 -12.40 11.20 0.51
N ASP A 69 -12.54 10.13 -0.27
CA ASP A 69 -11.57 9.65 -1.25
C ASP A 69 -12.06 9.89 -2.68
N ARG A 70 -11.11 9.94 -3.61
CA ARG A 70 -11.38 9.90 -5.05
C ARG A 70 -10.90 8.58 -5.59
N GLU A 71 -11.81 7.68 -5.95
CA GLU A 71 -11.47 6.34 -6.42
C GLU A 71 -10.40 6.37 -7.54
N LYS A 72 -10.61 7.19 -8.57
CA LYS A 72 -9.58 7.51 -9.55
C LYS A 72 -8.89 8.80 -9.11
N ASN A 73 -7.74 8.66 -8.44
CA ASN A 73 -7.03 9.79 -7.82
C ASN A 73 -6.58 10.91 -8.82
N ASN A 74 -6.51 10.60 -10.11
CA ASN A 74 -6.18 11.58 -11.16
C ASN A 74 -7.40 12.36 -11.71
N LEU A 75 -8.62 12.00 -11.32
CA LEU A 75 -9.84 12.70 -11.73
C LEU A 75 -10.32 13.68 -10.65
N GLY A 76 -11.32 14.51 -10.99
CA GLY A 76 -11.92 15.50 -10.11
C GLY A 76 -12.86 14.92 -9.05
N TYR A 77 -13.54 15.80 -8.30
CA TYR A 77 -14.59 15.43 -7.35
C TYR A 77 -15.95 15.39 -8.04
N SER A 78 -16.58 14.23 -8.03
CA SER A 78 -17.94 14.03 -8.53
C SER A 78 -18.58 12.81 -7.86
N PRO A 79 -19.91 12.64 -7.92
CA PRO A 79 -20.59 11.47 -7.37
C PRO A 79 -20.03 10.14 -7.89
N GLU A 80 -19.58 10.11 -9.13
CA GLU A 80 -19.09 8.91 -9.83
C GLU A 80 -17.63 8.57 -9.48
N ASN A 81 -16.89 9.50 -8.88
CA ASN A 81 -15.48 9.31 -8.54
C ASN A 81 -15.21 9.40 -7.04
N CYS A 82 -16.18 9.78 -6.22
CA CYS A 82 -15.99 9.99 -4.79
C CYS A 82 -16.69 8.94 -3.95
N ARG A 83 -16.05 8.60 -2.82
CA ARG A 83 -16.57 7.62 -1.86
C ARG A 83 -16.09 7.92 -0.46
N TRP A 84 -16.86 7.50 0.52
CA TRP A 84 -16.41 7.42 1.91
C TRP A 84 -15.59 6.14 2.10
N VAL A 85 -14.33 6.28 2.52
CA VAL A 85 -13.47 5.13 2.79
C VAL A 85 -12.70 5.31 4.10
N THR A 86 -12.18 4.21 4.64
CA THR A 86 -11.28 4.30 5.79
C THR A 86 -9.94 4.92 5.37
N ARG A 87 -9.24 5.53 6.32
CA ARG A 87 -7.88 6.05 6.11
C ARG A 87 -6.93 5.04 5.45
N LYS A 88 -7.02 3.75 5.81
CA LYS A 88 -6.20 2.68 5.22
C LYS A 88 -6.41 2.55 3.70
N VAL A 89 -7.65 2.70 3.24
CA VAL A 89 -7.99 2.63 1.81
C VAL A 89 -7.52 3.90 1.10
N ASN A 90 -7.80 5.09 1.66
CA ASN A 90 -7.34 6.37 1.13
C ASN A 90 -5.80 6.41 1.00
N ASP A 91 -5.10 5.90 2.01
CA ASP A 91 -3.63 5.82 2.03
C ASP A 91 -3.06 4.92 0.93
N ARG A 92 -3.77 3.86 0.56
CA ARG A 92 -3.39 2.97 -0.55
C ARG A 92 -3.57 3.64 -1.92
N ASN A 93 -4.48 4.62 -2.03
CA ASN A 93 -4.77 5.36 -3.25
C ASN A 93 -3.83 6.58 -3.48
N ARG A 94 -2.90 6.84 -2.54
CA ARG A 94 -1.94 7.93 -2.68
C ARG A 94 -1.00 7.72 -3.86
N ARG A 95 -0.80 8.78 -4.65
CA ARG A 95 0.14 8.81 -5.80
C ARG A 95 1.59 8.48 -5.42
N SER A 96 2.00 8.80 -4.19
CA SER A 96 3.35 8.54 -3.71
C SER A 96 3.63 7.06 -3.43
N ASN A 97 2.63 6.18 -3.53
CA ASN A 97 2.83 4.75 -3.39
C ASN A 97 3.57 4.16 -4.58
N ARG A 98 4.50 3.25 -4.30
CA ARG A 98 5.09 2.37 -5.32
C ARG A 98 4.02 1.35 -5.74
N LEU A 99 3.46 1.54 -6.93
CA LEU A 99 2.54 0.59 -7.54
C LEU A 99 3.33 -0.56 -8.18
N ILE A 100 2.88 -1.78 -7.96
CA ILE A 100 3.51 -3.01 -8.45
C ILE A 100 2.44 -3.80 -9.21
N ALA A 101 2.76 -4.16 -10.46
CA ALA A 101 1.92 -5.02 -11.28
C ALA A 101 2.33 -6.47 -11.07
N TYR A 102 1.43 -7.28 -10.52
CA TYR A 102 1.68 -8.69 -10.24
C TYR A 102 0.36 -9.48 -10.32
N LEU A 103 0.41 -10.72 -10.84
CA LEU A 103 -0.76 -11.57 -11.05
C LEU A 103 -1.92 -10.92 -11.84
N GLY A 104 -1.58 -10.04 -12.79
CA GLY A 104 -2.55 -9.36 -13.66
C GLY A 104 -3.27 -8.18 -13.00
N GLU A 105 -2.89 -7.78 -11.80
CA GLU A 105 -3.43 -6.61 -11.09
C GLU A 105 -2.31 -5.63 -10.72
N THR A 106 -2.67 -4.36 -10.56
CA THR A 106 -1.73 -3.32 -10.09
C THR A 106 -2.20 -2.77 -8.76
N HIS A 107 -1.41 -2.99 -7.71
CA HIS A 107 -1.70 -2.49 -6.36
C HIS A 107 -0.48 -1.82 -5.73
N ALA A 108 -0.70 -1.03 -4.68
CA ALA A 108 0.38 -0.47 -3.89
C ALA A 108 1.21 -1.59 -3.22
N LEU A 109 2.52 -1.40 -3.09
CA LEU A 109 3.43 -2.36 -2.43
C LEU A 109 2.91 -2.86 -1.07
N ALA A 110 2.28 -1.97 -0.28
CA ALA A 110 1.72 -2.32 1.03
C ALA A 110 0.59 -3.36 0.94
N HIS A 111 -0.24 -3.30 -0.11
CA HIS A 111 -1.29 -4.28 -0.35
C HIS A 111 -0.70 -5.67 -0.59
N TRP A 112 0.28 -5.77 -1.50
CA TRP A 112 0.98 -7.03 -1.77
C TRP A 112 1.71 -7.58 -0.54
N CYS A 113 2.36 -6.71 0.24
CA CYS A 113 3.03 -7.10 1.48
C CYS A 113 2.06 -7.72 2.50
N GLU A 114 0.86 -7.16 2.63
CA GLU A 114 -0.19 -7.68 3.52
C GLU A 114 -0.70 -9.04 3.02
N LEU A 115 -0.99 -9.14 1.72
CA LEU A 115 -1.50 -10.36 1.10
C LEU A 115 -0.53 -11.55 1.22
N PHE A 116 0.75 -11.31 0.98
CA PHE A 116 1.78 -12.36 1.02
C PHE A 116 2.49 -12.49 2.37
N ALA A 117 2.03 -11.73 3.39
CA ALA A 117 2.65 -11.67 4.71
C ALA A 117 4.17 -11.38 4.67
N VAL A 118 4.62 -10.55 3.72
CA VAL A 118 6.01 -10.13 3.59
C VAL A 118 6.20 -8.74 4.23
N PRO A 119 7.18 -8.54 5.13
CA PRO A 119 7.44 -7.22 5.69
C PRO A 119 7.80 -6.20 4.61
N ARG A 120 7.19 -5.00 4.68
CA ARG A 120 7.35 -3.94 3.69
C ARG A 120 8.82 -3.56 3.42
N ASP A 121 9.64 -3.47 4.46
CA ASP A 121 11.08 -3.17 4.32
C ASP A 121 11.82 -4.26 3.55
N THR A 122 11.46 -5.53 3.78
CA THR A 122 12.02 -6.66 3.04
C THR A 122 11.62 -6.62 1.57
N ALA A 123 10.33 -6.45 1.28
CA ALA A 123 9.85 -6.36 -0.10
C ALA A 123 10.49 -5.17 -0.84
N LYS A 124 10.58 -4.01 -0.19
CA LYS A 124 11.26 -2.83 -0.73
C LYS A 124 12.72 -3.13 -1.08
N LYS A 125 13.50 -3.70 -0.14
CA LYS A 125 14.91 -4.04 -0.36
C LYS A 125 15.10 -5.05 -1.50
N ARG A 126 14.20 -6.04 -1.62
CA ARG A 126 14.21 -7.02 -2.72
C ARG A 126 14.01 -6.33 -4.07
N LEU A 127 12.97 -5.50 -4.19
CA LEU A 127 12.70 -4.75 -5.42
C LEU A 127 13.81 -3.74 -5.75
N ASP A 128 14.40 -3.08 -4.75
CA ASP A 128 15.53 -2.16 -4.94
C ASP A 128 16.80 -2.91 -5.37
N ALA A 129 16.91 -4.20 -5.03
CA ALA A 129 17.96 -5.10 -5.49
C ALA A 129 17.64 -5.82 -6.82
N GLY A 130 16.53 -5.46 -7.49
CA GLY A 130 16.18 -6.01 -8.80
C GLY A 130 15.51 -7.39 -8.78
N TRP A 131 14.97 -7.82 -7.64
CA TRP A 131 14.19 -9.06 -7.57
C TRP A 131 12.90 -8.90 -8.37
N THR A 132 12.46 -9.98 -9.02
CA THR A 132 11.14 -10.02 -9.67
C THR A 132 10.03 -9.89 -8.64
N GLU A 133 8.82 -9.55 -9.07
CA GLU A 133 7.64 -9.48 -8.20
C GLU A 133 7.34 -10.85 -7.57
N GLU A 134 7.45 -11.92 -8.37
CA GLU A 134 7.27 -13.30 -7.90
C GLU A 134 8.26 -13.64 -6.79
N GLU A 135 9.56 -13.42 -7.01
CA GLU A 135 10.58 -13.64 -5.99
C GLU A 135 10.38 -12.75 -4.75
N THR A 136 10.00 -11.50 -4.97
CA THR A 136 9.81 -10.50 -3.91
C THR A 136 8.77 -10.95 -2.90
N PHE A 137 7.66 -11.50 -3.38
CA PHE A 137 6.51 -11.83 -2.54
C PHE A 137 6.45 -13.30 -2.11
N THR A 138 7.04 -14.23 -2.87
CA THR A 138 6.92 -15.67 -2.57
C THR A 138 8.13 -16.25 -1.84
N ILE A 139 9.32 -15.67 -1.95
CA ILE A 139 10.49 -16.19 -1.25
C ILE A 139 10.34 -15.91 0.25
N SER A 140 10.40 -16.98 1.05
CA SER A 140 10.28 -16.92 2.50
C SER A 140 11.26 -15.91 3.12
N VAL A 141 10.78 -15.12 4.07
CA VAL A 141 11.62 -14.17 4.80
C VAL A 141 12.35 -14.92 5.91
N ARG A 142 13.64 -14.65 6.03
CA ARG A 142 14.46 -15.26 7.06
C ARG A 142 13.99 -14.81 8.46
N PRO A 143 13.79 -15.72 9.42
CA PRO A 143 13.41 -15.33 10.77
C PRO A 143 14.52 -14.52 11.44
N LYS A 144 14.13 -13.43 12.10
CA LYS A 144 15.01 -12.66 12.98
C LYS A 144 15.23 -13.44 14.29
N SER A 145 16.42 -13.31 14.87
CA SER A 145 16.67 -13.73 16.26
C SER A 145 15.95 -12.79 17.23
N ALA A 146 15.83 -13.19 18.50
CA ALA A 146 15.23 -12.35 19.56
C ALA A 146 15.89 -10.96 19.66
N ASN A 147 17.17 -10.86 19.31
CA ASN A 147 17.95 -9.62 19.33
C ASN A 147 17.83 -8.82 18.01
N GLY A 148 16.85 -9.12 17.15
CA GLY A 148 16.58 -8.40 15.91
C GLY A 148 17.55 -8.70 14.74
N HIS A 149 18.69 -9.35 15.01
CA HIS A 149 19.63 -9.77 13.97
C HIS A 149 19.12 -11.02 13.24
N ALA A 150 19.30 -11.10 11.93
CA ALA A 150 19.12 -12.36 11.22
C ALA A 150 20.04 -13.42 11.87
N LYS A 151 19.50 -14.60 12.21
CA LYS A 151 20.35 -15.73 12.67
C LYS A 151 21.46 -15.91 11.62
N PRO A 152 22.72 -16.22 11.93
CA PRO A 152 23.74 -16.50 10.91
C PRO A 152 23.38 -17.77 10.12
N LEU A 153 23.72 -17.84 8.82
CA LEU A 153 23.52 -19.08 8.05
C LEU A 153 24.50 -20.11 8.62
N LYS A 154 23.99 -21.21 9.19
CA LYS A 154 24.81 -22.39 9.46
C LYS A 154 25.22 -22.93 8.09
N HIS A 155 26.44 -22.64 7.68
CA HIS A 155 27.03 -23.18 6.46
C HIS A 155 28.02 -24.26 6.88
N THR A 156 27.99 -25.38 6.16
CA THR A 156 29.01 -26.41 6.28
C THR A 156 30.34 -25.84 5.81
N CYS A 157 31.42 -26.17 6.49
CA CYS A 157 32.76 -25.79 6.07
C CYS A 157 33.06 -26.36 4.67
N ALA A 158 33.58 -25.53 3.78
CA ALA A 158 33.90 -25.94 2.41
C ALA A 158 35.02 -26.99 2.33
N GLU A 159 35.92 -27.04 3.32
CA GLU A 159 37.08 -27.94 3.31
C GLU A 159 36.84 -29.22 4.11
N CYS A 160 36.16 -29.16 5.27
CA CYS A 160 35.97 -30.32 6.14
C CYS A 160 34.51 -30.78 6.30
N GLY A 161 33.54 -30.07 5.71
CA GLY A 161 32.12 -30.43 5.80
C GLY A 161 31.45 -30.21 7.18
N ALA A 162 32.22 -29.82 8.21
CA ALA A 162 31.68 -29.65 9.56
C ALA A 162 30.66 -28.51 9.65
N ASN A 163 29.63 -28.70 10.49
CA ASN A 163 28.53 -27.74 10.70
C ASN A 163 28.75 -26.82 11.92
N GLU A 164 29.97 -26.81 12.47
CA GLU A 164 30.38 -26.09 13.68
C GLU A 164 31.19 -24.83 13.33
N THR A 165 30.67 -24.02 12.42
CA THR A 165 31.31 -22.74 12.04
C THR A 165 30.85 -21.63 13.00
N THR A 166 31.80 -21.00 13.67
CA THR A 166 31.57 -19.65 14.24
C THR A 166 31.78 -18.67 13.10
N GLY A 167 30.99 -17.60 12.95
CA GLY A 167 30.94 -16.77 11.72
C GLY A 167 32.26 -16.18 11.15
N ALA A 168 33.40 -16.43 11.79
CA ALA A 168 34.76 -16.12 11.34
C ALA A 168 35.67 -17.34 11.09
N ARG A 169 35.43 -18.51 11.70
CA ARG A 169 36.29 -19.72 11.59
C ARG A 169 35.51 -21.03 11.78
N CYS A 170 35.90 -22.05 11.03
CA CYS A 170 35.53 -23.44 11.30
C CYS A 170 36.24 -23.94 12.57
N ARG A 171 35.53 -24.54 13.54
CA ARG A 171 36.17 -25.06 14.76
C ARG A 171 37.06 -26.28 14.49
N PRO A 172 36.65 -27.29 13.69
CA PRO A 172 37.49 -28.46 13.43
C PRO A 172 38.76 -28.24 12.61
N CYS A 173 38.75 -27.33 11.62
CA CYS A 173 39.89 -27.16 10.70
C CYS A 173 40.52 -25.76 10.71
N GLU A 174 40.07 -24.88 11.61
CA GLU A 174 40.55 -23.49 11.82
C GLU A 174 40.52 -22.55 10.60
N ASN A 175 40.06 -23.04 9.45
CA ASN A 175 40.05 -22.26 8.22
C ASN A 175 39.13 -21.04 8.32
N ARG A 176 39.49 -19.99 7.59
CA ARG A 176 38.73 -18.74 7.47
C ARG A 176 37.86 -18.70 6.22
N SER A 177 37.88 -19.78 5.43
CA SER A 177 37.28 -19.92 4.11
C SER A 177 35.75 -19.92 4.23
N ARG A 178 35.12 -18.74 4.12
CA ARG A 178 33.66 -18.66 3.91
C ARG A 178 33.35 -19.25 2.53
N PRO A 179 32.54 -20.33 2.40
CA PRO A 179 31.89 -20.56 1.11
C PRO A 179 30.95 -19.37 0.85
N ARG A 180 31.19 -18.65 -0.26
CA ARG A 180 30.17 -17.79 -0.84
C ARG A 180 29.09 -18.71 -1.40
N ASN A 181 28.02 -18.96 -0.64
CA ASN A 181 26.86 -19.65 -1.18
C ASN A 181 26.21 -18.74 -2.23
N ALA A 182 26.47 -19.02 -3.51
CA ALA A 182 25.86 -18.35 -4.65
C ALA A 182 24.49 -18.97 -5.04
N GLU A 183 24.06 -20.08 -4.43
CA GLU A 183 23.02 -20.92 -5.06
C GLU A 183 21.80 -21.34 -4.21
N THR A 184 21.68 -20.95 -2.94
CA THR A 184 20.49 -21.36 -2.16
C THR A 184 19.43 -20.25 -2.12
N GLY A 185 18.72 -20.09 -3.24
CA GLY A 185 17.62 -19.12 -3.36
C GLY A 185 16.54 -19.49 -4.38
N ARG A 186 16.46 -20.73 -4.87
CA ARG A 186 15.40 -21.12 -5.81
C ARG A 186 14.07 -21.37 -5.08
N VAL A 187 13.05 -20.66 -5.55
CA VAL A 187 11.64 -20.77 -5.13
C VAL A 187 11.09 -22.13 -5.56
N THR A 188 10.36 -22.82 -4.69
CA THR A 188 9.61 -24.04 -5.07
C THR A 188 8.38 -23.68 -5.90
N PRO A 189 8.08 -24.39 -7.01
CA PRO A 189 6.93 -24.13 -7.90
C PRO A 189 5.53 -24.15 -7.25
N MET A 190 5.41 -24.64 -6.01
CA MET A 190 4.11 -24.84 -5.34
C MET A 190 3.42 -23.56 -4.83
N ALA A 191 4.13 -22.44 -4.69
CA ALA A 191 3.50 -21.19 -4.23
C ALA A 191 2.51 -20.62 -5.28
N ARG A 192 2.79 -20.84 -6.56
CA ARG A 192 2.01 -20.27 -7.68
C ARG A 192 0.61 -20.89 -7.82
N ALA A 193 0.45 -22.18 -7.48
CA ALA A 193 -0.83 -22.89 -7.62
C ALA A 193 -1.84 -22.54 -6.51
N LEU A 194 -1.37 -22.42 -5.26
CA LEU A 194 -2.23 -22.11 -4.11
C LEU A 194 -2.68 -20.66 -4.09
N ILE A 195 -1.83 -19.73 -4.54
CA ILE A 195 -2.15 -18.30 -4.60
C ILE A 195 -3.17 -18.03 -5.74
N ASN A 196 -2.99 -18.63 -6.92
CA ASN A 196 -3.96 -18.50 -8.01
C ASN A 196 -5.35 -19.07 -7.66
N ALA A 197 -5.42 -20.12 -6.84
CA ALA A 197 -6.69 -20.70 -6.38
C ALA A 197 -7.46 -19.76 -5.42
N ASN A 198 -6.76 -19.07 -4.52
CA ASN A 198 -7.40 -18.08 -3.63
C ASN A 198 -7.91 -16.86 -4.40
N PHE A 199 -7.17 -16.38 -5.41
CA PHE A 199 -7.61 -15.28 -6.28
C PHE A 199 -8.83 -15.64 -7.14
N ALA A 200 -8.96 -16.89 -7.59
CA ALA A 200 -10.13 -17.35 -8.32
C ALA A 200 -11.37 -17.37 -7.41
N HIS A 201 -11.23 -17.83 -6.17
CA HIS A 201 -12.31 -17.91 -5.20
C HIS A 201 -12.80 -16.52 -4.74
N GLU A 202 -11.88 -15.57 -4.48
CA GLU A 202 -12.26 -14.20 -4.10
C GLU A 202 -12.93 -13.43 -5.25
N ARG A 203 -12.54 -13.68 -6.51
CA ARG A 203 -13.21 -13.10 -7.70
C ARG A 203 -14.61 -13.68 -7.95
N GLU A 204 -14.85 -14.92 -7.53
CA GLU A 204 -16.17 -15.55 -7.63
C GLU A 204 -17.11 -15.03 -6.54
N ILE A 205 -16.60 -14.77 -5.33
CA ILE A 205 -17.36 -14.12 -4.25
C ILE A 205 -17.68 -12.65 -4.58
N ALA A 206 -16.77 -11.92 -5.23
CA ALA A 206 -16.97 -10.51 -5.60
C ALA A 206 -17.88 -10.28 -6.83
N ARG A 207 -18.32 -11.34 -7.54
CA ARG A 207 -19.28 -11.25 -8.66
C ARG A 207 -20.73 -11.54 -8.25
N VAL A 208 -20.96 -11.99 -7.02
CA VAL A 208 -22.27 -12.44 -6.51
C VAL A 208 -22.88 -11.42 -5.53
N VAL A 209 -22.27 -10.24 -5.39
CA VAL A 209 -22.77 -9.09 -4.61
C VAL A 209 -22.81 -7.86 -5.51
#